data_AF-A0A564UF00-F1
#
_entry.id   AF-A0A564UF00-F1
#
_cell.length_a   1.000
_cell.length_b   1.000
_cell.length_c   1.000
_cell.angle_alpha   90.00
_cell.angle_beta   90.00
_cell.angle_gamma   90.00
#
_symmetry.space_group_name_H-M   'P 1'
#
loop_
_entity.id
_entity.type
_entity.pdbx_description
1 polymer ?
#
loop_
_entity_poly.entity_id
_entity_poly.type
_entity_poly.pdbx_seq_one_letter_code
_entity_poly.pdbx_strand_id
1 'polypeptide(L)' 'MLTAERRGIEAGRKIGMEEGENRINQLILELSKLGRTEDIVKAAADKKYQRKLLEEFGLQ' A
#
# COMPACT_ATOMS: atom_id res chain seq x y z
N MET A 1 4.74 -20.56 26.34
CA MET A 1 3.59 -20.28 25.46
C MET A 1 3.62 -18.85 24.88
N LEU A 2 4.05 -17.82 25.64
CA LEU A 2 4.14 -16.41 25.19
C LEU A 2 5.03 -16.10 23.97
N THR A 3 5.96 -16.99 23.60
CA THR A 3 6.91 -16.77 22.49
C THR A 3 6.36 -17.09 21.11
N ALA A 4 5.49 -18.10 20.99
CA ALA A 4 4.90 -18.48 19.71
C ALA A 4 3.86 -17.44 19.24
N GLU A 5 3.03 -16.95 20.17
CA GLU A 5 2.04 -15.89 19.90
C GLU A 5 2.71 -14.57 19.47
N ARG A 6 3.79 -14.16 20.15
CA ARG A 6 4.56 -12.97 19.76
C ARG A 6 5.18 -13.10 18.37
N ARG A 7 5.76 -14.27 18.03
CA ARG A 7 6.30 -14.53 16.69
C ARG A 7 5.21 -14.51 15.62
N GLY A 8 4.03 -15.02 15.92
CA GLY A 8 2.87 -14.98 15.00
C GLY A 8 2.42 -13.55 14.69
N ILE A 9 2.30 -12.70 15.73
CA ILE A 9 1.94 -11.29 15.56
C ILE A 9 2.99 -10.53 14.75
N GLU A 10 4.27 -10.76 15.04
CA GLU A 10 5.39 -10.10 14.35
C GLU A 10 5.49 -10.52 12.87
N ALA A 11 5.32 -11.81 12.58
CA ALA A 11 5.25 -12.32 11.21
C ALA A 11 4.05 -11.72 10.45
N GLY A 12 2.86 -11.69 11.06
CA GLY A 12 1.68 -11.10 10.45
C GLY A 12 1.85 -9.60 10.16
N ARG A 13 2.48 -8.86 11.08
CA ARG A 13 2.80 -7.44 10.87
C ARG A 13 3.77 -7.24 9.71
N LYS A 14 4.80 -8.09 9.60
CA LYS A 14 5.78 -8.02 8.51
C LYS A 14 5.12 -8.27 7.16
N ILE A 15 4.31 -9.32 7.05
CA ILE A 15 3.57 -9.65 5.82
C ILE A 15 2.64 -8.50 5.42
N GLY A 16 1.86 -7.96 6.36
CA GLY A 16 0.96 -6.85 6.06
C GLY A 16 1.68 -5.57 5.62
N MET A 17 2.90 -5.33 6.12
CA MET A 17 3.72 -4.20 5.70
C MET A 17 4.24 -4.40 4.27
N GLU A 18 4.73 -5.60 3.95
CA GLU A 18 5.21 -5.96 2.60
C GLU A 18 4.09 -5.92 1.56
N GLU A 19 2.90 -6.43 1.88
CA GLU A 19 1.71 -6.32 1.02
C GLU A 19 1.26 -4.86 0.84
N GLY A 20 1.41 -4.04 1.87
CA GLY A 20 1.16 -2.60 1.80
C GLY A 20 2.12 -1.90 0.84
N GLU A 21 3.42 -2.14 0.98
CA GLU A 21 4.47 -1.59 0.11
C GLU A 21 4.25 -2.02 -1.35
N ASN A 22 3.92 -3.29 -1.58
CA ASN A 22 3.65 -3.80 -2.93
C ASN A 22 2.45 -3.11 -3.58
N ARG A 23 1.34 -2.90 -2.86
CA ARG A 23 0.15 -2.19 -3.38
C ARG A 23 0.47 -0.74 -3.74
N ILE A 24 1.22 -0.04 -2.89
CA ILE A 24 1.62 1.35 -3.17
C ILE A 24 2.56 1.43 -4.37
N ASN A 25 3.51 0.51 -4.50
CA ASN A 25 4.41 0.47 -5.65
C ASN A 25 3.65 0.21 -6.96
N GLN A 26 2.67 -0.70 -6.96
CA GLN A 26 1.81 -0.93 -8.13
C GLN A 26 1.02 0.33 -8.50
N LEU A 27 0.44 1.02 -7.50
CA LEU A 27 -0.27 2.27 -7.73
C LEU A 27 0.64 3.34 -8.37
N ILE A 28 1.86 3.50 -7.88
CA ILE A 28 2.83 4.45 -8.43
C ILE A 28 3.17 4.10 -9.89
N LEU A 29 3.36 2.81 -10.20
CA LEU A 29 3.64 2.36 -11.57
C LEU A 29 2.48 2.66 -12.52
N GLU A 30 1.25 2.33 -12.15
CA GLU A 30 0.07 2.60 -12.97
C GLU A 30 -0.14 4.10 -13.21
N LEU A 31 -0.01 4.92 -12.16
CA LEU A 31 -0.09 6.38 -12.31
C LEU A 31 1.03 6.93 -13.20
N SER A 32 2.25 6.38 -13.09
CA SER A 32 3.40 6.79 -13.91
C SER A 32 3.19 6.45 -15.39
N LYS A 33 2.65 5.26 -15.70
CA LYS A 33 2.31 4.87 -17.09
C LYS A 33 1.31 5.82 -17.74
N LEU A 34 0.41 6.40 -16.95
CA LEU A 34 -0.61 7.35 -17.39
C LEU A 34 -0.15 8.82 -17.32
N GLY A 35 1.07 9.10 -16.87
CA GLY A 35 1.57 10.46 -16.70
C GLY A 35 0.91 11.26 -15.56
N ARG A 36 0.27 10.57 -14.61
CA ARG A 36 -0.48 11.19 -13.49
C ARG A 36 0.43 11.52 -12.30
N THR A 37 1.50 12.28 -12.54
CA THR A 37 2.50 12.60 -11.51
C THR A 37 1.93 13.41 -10.34
N GLU A 38 0.96 14.31 -10.59
CA GLU A 38 0.28 15.06 -9.52
C GLU A 38 -0.48 14.14 -8.57
N ASP A 39 -1.09 13.09 -9.11
CA ASP A 39 -1.85 12.12 -8.31
C ASP A 39 -0.93 11.25 -7.45
N ILE A 40 0.29 10.96 -7.91
CA ILE A 40 1.33 10.31 -7.10
C ILE A 40 1.66 11.17 -5.87
N VAL A 41 1.93 12.47 -6.08
CA VAL A 41 2.26 13.40 -4.99
C VAL A 41 1.09 13.54 -4.03
N LYS A 42 -0.13 13.69 -4.56
CA LYS A 42 -1.33 13.83 -3.74
C LYS A 42 -1.66 12.55 -2.96
N ALA A 43 -1.50 11.38 -3.56
CA ALA A 43 -1.69 10.10 -2.89
C ALA A 43 -0.66 9.87 -1.77
N ALA A 44 0.57 10.34 -1.94
CA ALA A 44 1.59 10.25 -0.90
C ALA A 44 1.26 11.13 0.32
N ALA A 45 0.58 12.27 0.11
CA ALA A 45 0.20 13.20 1.18
C ALA A 45 -1.20 12.95 1.78
N ASP A 46 -2.14 12.39 1.02
CA ASP A 46 -3.54 12.19 1.42
C ASP A 46 -3.94 10.71 1.34
N LYS A 47 -4.10 10.09 2.51
CA LYS A 47 -4.52 8.68 2.65
C LYS A 47 -5.91 8.41 2.09
N LYS A 48 -6.86 9.35 2.17
CA LYS A 48 -8.20 9.15 1.60
C LYS A 48 -8.12 9.18 0.09
N TYR A 49 -7.30 10.07 -0.46
CA TYR A 49 -7.04 10.13 -1.90
C TYR A 49 -6.31 8.88 -2.40
N GLN A 50 -5.29 8.42 -1.68
CA GLN A 50 -4.60 7.15 -1.97
C GLN A 50 -5.57 5.98 -2.03
N ARG A 51 -6.48 5.84 -1.05
CA ARG A 51 -7.49 4.77 -1.06
C ARG A 51 -8.42 4.84 -2.28
N LYS A 52 -8.86 6.04 -2.67
CA LYS A 52 -9.68 6.21 -3.87
C LYS A 52 -8.96 5.73 -5.13
N LEU A 53 -7.67 6.02 -5.24
CA LEU A 53 -6.88 5.53 -6.38
C LEU A 53 -6.62 4.02 -6.29
N LEU A 54 -6.37 3.47 -5.09
CA LEU A 54 -6.30 2.02 -4.94
C LEU A 54 -7.61 1.34 -5.38
N GLU A 55 -8.78 1.92 -5.09
CA GLU A 55 -10.07 1.46 -5.62
C GLU A 55 -10.15 1.56 -7.14
N GLU A 56 -9.79 2.72 -7.70
CA GLU A 56 -9.81 2.99 -9.13
C GLU A 56 -8.98 1.98 -9.93
N PHE A 57 -7.82 1.59 -9.42
CA PHE A 57 -6.91 0.63 -10.06
C PHE A 57 -7.13 -0.83 -9.61
N GLY A 58 -8.10 -1.10 -8.73
CA GLY A 58 -8.38 -2.46 -8.24
C GLY A 58 -7.28 -3.06 -7.35
N LEU A 59 -6.56 -2.21 -6.61
CA LEU A 59 -5.40 -2.54 -5.76
C LEU A 59 -5.73 -2.54 -4.25
N GLN A 60 -7.00 -2.69 -3.86
CA GLN A 60 -7.41 -2.68 -2.44
C GLN A 60 -6.86 -3.88 -1.65
#